data_AF-A0A3C1HGV0-F1
#
_entry.id   AF-A0A3C1HGV0-F1
#
_cell.length_a   1.000
_cell.length_b   1.000
_cell.length_c   1.000
_cell.angle_alpha   90.00
_cell.angle_beta   90.00
_cell.angle_gamma   90.00
#
_symmetry.space_group_name_H-M   'P 1'
#
loop_
_entity.id
_entity.type
_entity.pdbx_description
1 polymer ?
#
loop_
_entity_poly.entity_id
_entity_poly.type
_entity_poly.pdbx_seq_one_letter_code
_entity_poly.pdbx_strand_id
1 'polypeptide(L)'
;MAGLEKTLGTDALKVALRLCHRESFFLDQVDLSRDQERRRFIERAAEETGLTPDLLKRDLGKLLLAVEQAQVELLKPQEENTQVVTLTPEEREEALAWLKAPDLIGRLRDAFRKSGIIGEETNLLVAYLACVSRKLERPLAIIIQSASAAGKTTLMDAVLNFFPEEERIKYSAMTGQSLYYLGETNLKHKILAVVEEAGAEKASYALKLLQSEGELTIASTGKNPQTGKMVTQEYHVEGPVMLFLTTTAIDLDEELQNRCLTLAVNDTPEQTGRIHQMQRERRTLAGLIAREERKDLLKKLHNAQRLLVPIEILNPYAPKLTFATTRTRNRRDHEKYLTLIDSMALLHQHQRARVLQPINGRMVECVEVTLEDIALANQLAPEVLARALDELPPQTRRLLGHIRTLLGNQRGSGSVKSAATFSRRELR
;
A
#
# COMPACT_ATOMS: atom_id res chain seq x y z
N MET A 1 4.79 -34.12 14.63
CA MET A 1 3.66 -33.21 14.96
C MET A 1 2.92 -32.90 13.68
N ALA A 2 1.61 -32.72 13.75
CA ALA A 2 0.78 -32.26 12.64
C ALA A 2 -0.22 -31.22 13.17
N GLY A 3 -0.63 -30.28 12.32
CA GLY A 3 -1.70 -29.31 12.63
C GLY A 3 -1.27 -27.85 12.79
N LEU A 4 0.04 -27.55 12.85
CA LEU A 4 0.57 -26.19 13.04
C LEU A 4 0.18 -25.23 11.89
N GLU A 5 0.07 -25.76 10.67
CA GLU A 5 -0.38 -25.04 9.47
C GLU A 5 -1.82 -24.49 9.60
N LYS A 6 -2.65 -25.09 10.46
CA LYS A 6 -4.06 -24.70 10.63
C LYS A 6 -4.25 -23.56 11.63
N THR A 7 -3.20 -23.13 12.32
CA THR A 7 -3.23 -22.04 13.31
C THR A 7 -2.32 -20.86 12.96
N LEU A 8 -1.82 -20.81 11.71
CA LEU A 8 -1.07 -19.68 11.17
C LEU A 8 -1.87 -18.36 11.33
N GLY A 9 -1.26 -17.35 11.94
CA GLY A 9 -1.86 -16.02 12.16
C GLY A 9 -2.70 -15.88 13.45
N THR A 10 -2.67 -16.87 14.35
CA THR A 10 -3.31 -16.81 15.67
C THR A 10 -2.29 -17.02 16.80
N ASP A 11 -2.60 -16.57 18.02
CA ASP A 11 -1.77 -16.80 19.23
C ASP A 11 -1.83 -18.26 19.75
N ALA A 12 -2.48 -19.17 19.02
CA ALA A 12 -2.66 -20.57 19.41
C ALA A 12 -1.60 -21.49 18.78
N LEU A 13 -1.03 -22.39 19.59
CA LEU A 13 -0.01 -23.37 19.18
C LEU A 13 -0.57 -24.80 19.29
N LYS A 14 -1.65 -25.06 18.56
CA LYS A 14 -2.33 -26.36 18.60
C LYS A 14 -1.60 -27.40 17.76
N VAL A 15 -1.15 -28.46 18.41
CA VAL A 15 -0.44 -29.57 17.77
C VAL A 15 -0.98 -30.91 18.24
N ALA A 16 -1.00 -31.89 17.34
CA ALA A 16 -1.11 -33.29 17.74
C ALA A 16 0.29 -33.79 18.17
N LEU A 17 0.44 -34.08 19.46
CA LEU A 17 1.70 -34.47 20.07
C LEU A 17 1.70 -35.95 20.42
N ARG A 18 2.64 -36.69 19.81
CA ARG A 18 2.88 -38.11 20.09
C ARG A 18 4.19 -38.27 20.85
N LEU A 19 4.13 -38.92 22.01
CA LEU A 19 5.27 -39.34 22.80
C LEU A 19 5.40 -40.86 22.74
N CYS A 20 6.61 -41.36 22.47
CA CYS A 20 6.91 -42.80 22.44
C CYS A 20 8.11 -43.08 23.34
N HIS A 21 8.00 -44.09 24.19
CA HIS A 21 9.09 -44.58 25.02
C HIS A 21 9.02 -46.12 25.09
N ARG A 22 9.99 -46.79 24.45
CA ARG A 22 9.99 -48.25 24.23
C ARG A 22 8.69 -48.69 23.53
N GLU A 23 7.90 -49.56 24.15
CA GLU A 23 6.63 -50.06 23.63
C GLU A 23 5.42 -49.20 24.05
N SER A 24 5.61 -48.28 25.01
CA SER A 24 4.56 -47.37 25.47
C SER A 24 4.49 -46.10 24.62
N PHE A 25 3.29 -45.59 24.39
CA PHE A 25 3.09 -44.31 23.70
C PHE A 25 1.88 -43.55 24.26
N PHE A 26 1.92 -42.23 24.10
CA PHE A 26 0.80 -41.35 24.43
C PHE A 26 0.60 -40.35 23.29
N LEU A 27 -0.65 -40.10 22.89
CA LEU A 27 -1.02 -39.17 21.83
C LEU A 27 -2.17 -38.29 22.32
N ASP A 28 -2.00 -36.98 22.22
CA ASP A 28 -3.06 -36.02 22.53
C ASP A 28 -2.98 -34.78 21.63
N GLN A 29 -4.06 -34.00 21.59
CA GLN A 29 -4.05 -32.65 21.02
C GLN A 29 -3.84 -31.63 22.13
N VAL A 30 -2.81 -30.80 21.99
CA VAL A 30 -2.40 -29.83 23.01
C VAL A 30 -2.20 -28.47 22.35
N ASP A 31 -2.75 -27.43 22.96
CA ASP A 31 -2.35 -26.05 22.69
C ASP A 31 -1.12 -25.71 23.56
N LEU A 32 0.06 -25.67 22.95
CA LEU A 32 1.30 -25.44 23.67
C LEU A 32 1.40 -24.03 24.27
N SER A 33 0.57 -23.07 23.85
CA SER A 33 0.54 -21.73 24.45
C SER A 33 -0.14 -21.72 25.82
N ARG A 34 -0.99 -22.73 26.12
CA ARG A 34 -1.79 -22.79 27.35
C ARG A 34 -1.14 -23.65 28.44
N ASP A 35 -0.86 -23.03 29.59
CA ASP A 35 -0.19 -23.71 30.70
C ASP A 35 -0.97 -24.92 31.26
N GLN A 36 -2.28 -24.79 31.38
CA GLN A 36 -3.14 -25.85 31.89
C GLN A 36 -3.12 -27.10 30.99
N GLU A 37 -3.09 -26.90 29.67
CA GLU A 37 -3.04 -28.01 28.70
C GLU A 37 -1.66 -28.70 28.71
N ARG A 38 -0.58 -27.93 28.87
CA ARG A 38 0.78 -28.48 29.04
C ARG A 38 0.88 -29.36 30.29
N ARG A 39 0.36 -28.91 31.44
CA ARG A 39 0.38 -29.69 32.69
C ARG A 39 -0.40 -30.99 32.57
N ARG A 40 -1.61 -30.91 32.00
CA ARG A 40 -2.44 -32.09 31.75
C ARG A 40 -1.75 -33.12 30.84
N PHE A 41 -1.07 -32.66 29.79
CA PHE A 41 -0.32 -33.57 28.91
C PHE A 41 0.81 -34.27 29.67
N ILE A 42 1.59 -33.52 30.47
CA ILE A 42 2.70 -34.07 31.26
C ILE A 42 2.22 -35.15 32.24
N GLU A 43 1.15 -34.88 32.98
CA GLU A 43 0.59 -35.81 33.96
C GLU A 43 0.16 -37.13 33.29
N ARG A 44 -0.66 -37.04 32.24
CA ARG A 44 -1.17 -38.24 31.55
C ARG A 44 -0.07 -39.00 30.80
N ALA A 45 0.86 -38.30 30.18
CA ALA A 45 1.98 -38.93 29.50
C ALA A 45 2.91 -39.65 30.48
N ALA A 46 3.09 -39.13 31.70
CA ALA A 46 3.88 -39.78 32.75
C ALA A 46 3.24 -41.10 33.19
N GLU A 47 1.92 -41.11 33.40
CA GLU A 47 1.16 -42.31 33.78
C GLU A 47 1.29 -43.43 32.74
N GLU A 48 1.13 -43.11 31.46
CA GLU A 48 1.12 -44.10 30.37
C GLU A 48 2.52 -44.61 29.98
N THR A 49 3.56 -43.80 30.19
CA THR A 49 4.93 -44.14 29.72
C THR A 49 5.91 -44.48 30.84
N GLY A 50 5.51 -44.28 32.10
CA GLY A 50 6.35 -44.50 33.27
C GLY A 50 7.52 -43.51 33.41
N LEU A 51 7.49 -42.42 32.63
CA LEU A 51 8.49 -41.36 32.69
C LEU A 51 8.18 -40.36 33.82
N THR A 52 9.21 -39.67 34.31
CA THR A 52 9.03 -38.67 35.37
C THR A 52 8.43 -37.38 34.80
N PRO A 53 7.49 -36.73 35.52
CA PRO A 53 6.90 -35.45 35.09
C PRO A 53 7.93 -34.35 34.80
N ASP A 54 9.02 -34.29 35.59
CA ASP A 54 10.08 -33.30 35.40
C ASP A 54 10.84 -33.47 34.08
N LEU A 55 11.07 -34.71 33.65
CA LEU A 55 11.69 -35.02 32.37
C LEU A 55 10.80 -34.55 31.22
N LEU A 56 9.51 -34.90 31.29
CA LEU A 56 8.50 -34.52 30.30
C LEU A 56 8.32 -33.01 30.23
N LYS A 57 8.33 -32.31 31.37
CA LYS A 57 8.29 -30.85 31.43
C LYS A 57 9.47 -30.21 30.71
N ARG A 58 10.68 -30.74 30.91
CA ARG A 58 11.89 -30.22 30.25
C ARG A 58 11.82 -30.38 28.73
N ASP A 59 11.41 -31.56 28.27
CA ASP A 59 11.37 -31.85 26.84
C ASP A 59 10.18 -31.17 26.14
N LEU A 60 9.04 -31.00 26.83
CA LEU A 60 7.93 -30.18 26.35
C LEU A 60 8.33 -28.70 26.21
N GLY A 61 9.18 -28.19 27.11
CA GLY A 61 9.75 -26.84 26.99
C GLY A 61 10.64 -26.66 25.74
N LYS A 62 11.45 -27.67 25.40
CA LYS A 62 12.23 -27.67 24.14
C LYS A 62 11.34 -27.75 22.91
N LEU A 63 10.27 -28.55 22.99
CA LEU A 63 9.29 -28.69 21.92
C LEU A 63 8.55 -27.38 21.68
N LEU A 64 8.09 -26.70 22.74
CA LEU A 64 7.46 -25.38 22.64
C LEU A 64 8.36 -24.41 21.86
N LEU A 65 9.64 -24.32 22.25
CA LEU A 65 10.60 -23.46 21.56
C LEU A 65 10.77 -23.85 20.07
N ALA A 66 10.86 -25.15 19.77
CA ALA A 66 10.97 -25.62 18.39
C ALA A 66 9.70 -25.34 17.55
N VAL A 67 8.53 -25.38 18.18
CA VAL A 67 7.25 -25.07 17.54
C VAL A 67 7.11 -23.58 17.26
N GLU A 68 7.49 -22.73 18.22
CA GLU A 68 7.53 -21.28 18.03
C GLU A 68 8.50 -20.92 16.89
N GLN A 69 9.67 -21.55 16.83
CA GLN A 69 10.62 -21.37 15.73
C GLN A 69 10.07 -21.84 14.38
N ALA A 70 9.45 -23.02 14.32
CA ALA A 70 8.83 -23.53 13.11
C ALA A 70 7.64 -22.68 12.64
N GLN A 71 6.88 -22.08 13.57
CA GLN A 71 5.82 -21.14 13.24
C GLN A 71 6.40 -19.86 12.61
N VAL A 72 7.50 -19.35 13.16
CA VAL A 72 8.23 -18.21 12.57
C VAL A 72 8.79 -18.56 11.20
N GLU A 73 9.37 -19.75 11.01
CA GLU A 73 9.87 -20.21 9.71
C GLU A 73 8.77 -20.42 8.67
N LEU A 74 7.58 -20.92 9.06
CA LEU A 74 6.43 -21.03 8.17
C LEU A 74 5.78 -19.68 7.85
N LEU A 75 5.98 -18.68 8.72
CA LEU A 75 5.59 -17.29 8.48
C LEU A 75 6.63 -16.52 7.65
N LYS A 76 7.84 -17.08 7.46
CA LYS A 76 8.78 -16.50 6.51
C LYS A 76 8.15 -16.61 5.12
N PRO A 77 8.12 -15.52 4.33
CA PRO A 77 7.88 -15.64 2.91
C PRO A 77 8.91 -16.65 2.38
N GLN A 78 8.47 -17.68 1.66
CA GLN A 78 9.44 -18.49 0.89
C GLN A 78 10.26 -17.52 0.05
N GLU A 79 11.59 -17.71 0.00
CA GLU A 79 12.47 -16.98 -0.89
C GLU A 79 11.97 -17.14 -2.33
N GLU A 80 11.12 -16.22 -2.77
CA GLU A 80 10.82 -16.05 -4.18
C GLU A 80 12.12 -15.56 -4.80
N ASN A 81 12.89 -16.50 -5.37
CA ASN A 81 13.83 -16.24 -6.44
C ASN A 81 13.17 -15.17 -7.32
N THR A 82 13.68 -13.94 -7.28
CA THR A 82 13.09 -12.81 -7.97
C THR A 82 13.16 -13.14 -9.46
N GLN A 83 12.10 -13.74 -10.00
CA GLN A 83 12.04 -14.12 -11.40
C GLN A 83 12.02 -12.81 -12.18
N VAL A 84 13.20 -12.43 -12.69
CA VAL A 84 13.33 -11.29 -13.57
C VAL A 84 12.59 -11.63 -14.85
N VAL A 85 11.35 -11.14 -14.96
CA VAL A 85 10.52 -11.34 -16.15
C VAL A 85 11.24 -10.71 -17.33
N THR A 86 11.71 -11.55 -18.25
CA THR A 86 12.43 -11.11 -19.45
C THR A 86 11.43 -10.96 -20.58
N LEU A 87 11.29 -9.73 -21.09
CA LEU A 87 10.37 -9.41 -22.19
C LEU A 87 10.90 -9.98 -23.51
N THR A 88 10.00 -10.53 -24.33
CA THR A 88 10.34 -10.85 -25.72
C THR A 88 10.58 -9.54 -26.53
N PRO A 89 11.26 -9.61 -27.68
CA PRO A 89 11.45 -8.42 -28.53
C PRO A 89 10.12 -7.76 -28.93
N GLU A 90 9.10 -8.56 -29.25
CA GLU A 90 7.77 -8.10 -29.64
C GLU A 90 7.05 -7.40 -28.47
N GLU A 91 7.05 -8.02 -27.28
CA GLU A 91 6.45 -7.43 -26.08
C GLU A 91 7.13 -6.12 -25.69
N ARG A 92 8.46 -6.05 -25.85
CA ARG A 92 9.24 -4.84 -25.62
C ARG A 92 8.91 -3.74 -26.62
N GLU A 93 8.82 -4.07 -27.91
CA GLU A 93 8.45 -3.10 -28.95
C GLU A 93 7.04 -2.56 -28.72
N GLU A 94 6.08 -3.42 -28.41
CA GLU A 94 4.70 -3.03 -28.15
C GLU A 94 4.57 -2.09 -26.93
N ALA A 95 5.30 -2.41 -25.86
CA ALA A 95 5.35 -1.60 -24.64
C ALA A 95 6.06 -0.25 -24.87
N LEU A 96 7.18 -0.23 -25.62
CA LEU A 96 7.84 1.01 -26.02
C LEU A 96 6.94 1.87 -26.91
N ALA A 97 6.23 1.26 -27.86
CA ALA A 97 5.28 1.97 -28.72
C ALA A 97 4.16 2.61 -27.89
N TRP A 98 3.70 1.96 -26.81
CA TRP A 98 2.75 2.56 -25.88
C TRP A 98 3.35 3.77 -25.15
N LEU A 99 4.55 3.64 -24.60
CA LEU A 99 5.24 4.70 -23.85
C LEU A 99 5.65 5.90 -24.72
N LYS A 100 5.93 5.67 -26.01
CA LYS A 100 6.31 6.70 -26.98
C LYS A 100 5.12 7.39 -27.64
N ALA A 101 3.91 6.89 -27.44
CA ALA A 101 2.74 7.43 -28.11
C ALA A 101 2.38 8.84 -27.59
N PRO A 102 1.90 9.74 -28.46
CA PRO A 102 1.41 11.05 -28.04
C PRO A 102 0.19 10.89 -27.11
N ASP A 103 -0.06 11.92 -26.30
CA ASP A 103 -1.16 11.97 -25.32
C ASP A 103 -1.21 10.74 -24.39
N LEU A 104 -0.07 10.44 -23.76
CA LEU A 104 0.06 9.30 -22.85
C LEU A 104 -0.96 9.36 -21.69
N ILE A 105 -1.26 10.56 -21.20
CA ILE A 105 -2.21 10.79 -20.11
C ILE A 105 -3.64 10.54 -20.56
N GLY A 106 -4.04 11.01 -21.75
CA GLY A 106 -5.36 10.70 -22.32
C GLY A 106 -5.54 9.20 -22.56
N ARG A 107 -4.54 8.54 -23.13
CA ARG A 107 -4.52 7.08 -23.32
C ARG A 107 -4.61 6.31 -22.02
N LEU A 108 -3.96 6.79 -20.97
CA LEU A 108 -4.04 6.20 -19.64
C LEU A 108 -5.44 6.38 -19.03
N ARG A 109 -6.06 7.56 -19.19
CA ARG A 109 -7.46 7.79 -18.79
C ARG A 109 -8.43 6.85 -19.51
N ASP A 110 -8.20 6.59 -20.79
CA ASP A 110 -9.00 5.61 -21.54
C ASP A 110 -8.75 4.18 -21.08
N ALA A 111 -7.50 3.84 -20.72
CA ALA A 111 -7.18 2.55 -20.11
C ALA A 111 -7.87 2.38 -18.75
N PHE A 112 -7.96 3.43 -17.93
CA PHE A 112 -8.74 3.42 -16.68
C PHE A 112 -10.20 3.11 -16.92
N ARG A 113 -10.84 3.75 -17.92
CA ARG A 113 -12.23 3.45 -18.29
C ARG A 113 -12.40 2.00 -18.75
N LYS A 114 -11.50 1.49 -19.59
CA LYS A 114 -11.50 0.09 -20.05
C LYS A 114 -11.24 -0.91 -18.92
N SER A 115 -10.52 -0.50 -17.86
CA SER A 115 -10.37 -1.30 -16.65
C SER A 115 -11.66 -1.39 -15.82
N GLY A 116 -12.72 -0.69 -16.22
CA GLY A 116 -14.01 -0.74 -15.56
C GLY A 116 -14.00 -0.04 -14.20
N ILE A 117 -13.27 1.07 -14.06
CA ILE A 117 -13.57 2.05 -13.03
C ILE A 117 -14.03 3.32 -13.73
N ILE A 118 -15.18 3.84 -13.29
CA ILE A 118 -15.84 5.02 -13.86
C ILE A 118 -15.97 6.04 -12.75
N GLY A 119 -15.79 7.33 -13.04
CA GLY A 119 -16.09 8.42 -12.10
C GLY A 119 -15.06 8.63 -10.98
N GLU A 120 -13.91 7.99 -11.11
CA GLU A 120 -12.74 8.10 -10.21
C GLU A 120 -11.46 8.43 -11.01
N GLU A 121 -11.58 8.96 -12.23
CA GLU A 121 -10.47 9.11 -13.17
C GLU A 121 -9.33 9.97 -12.60
N THR A 122 -9.67 11.04 -11.86
CA THR A 122 -8.68 11.89 -11.20
C THR A 122 -7.96 11.15 -10.08
N ASN A 123 -8.70 10.45 -9.22
CA ASN A 123 -8.12 9.66 -8.13
C ASN A 123 -7.23 8.53 -8.66
N LEU A 124 -7.66 7.84 -9.71
CA LEU A 124 -6.87 6.82 -10.41
C LEU A 124 -5.59 7.39 -11.00
N LEU A 125 -5.66 8.55 -11.66
CA LEU A 125 -4.49 9.16 -12.28
C LEU A 125 -3.46 9.60 -11.22
N VAL A 126 -3.91 10.27 -10.15
CA VAL A 126 -2.99 10.64 -9.05
C VAL A 126 -2.41 9.39 -8.40
N ALA A 127 -3.24 8.37 -8.14
CA ALA A 127 -2.76 7.14 -7.53
C ALA A 127 -1.76 6.39 -8.40
N TYR A 128 -2.00 6.34 -9.71
CA TYR A 128 -1.08 5.76 -10.67
C TYR A 128 0.25 6.52 -10.73
N LEU A 129 0.22 7.85 -10.78
CA LEU A 129 1.43 8.68 -10.82
C LEU A 129 2.25 8.53 -9.52
N ALA A 130 1.60 8.48 -8.37
CA ALA A 130 2.27 8.12 -7.12
C ALA A 130 2.87 6.72 -7.18
N CYS A 131 2.18 5.72 -7.73
CA CYS A 131 2.76 4.38 -7.94
C CYS A 131 3.99 4.40 -8.87
N VAL A 132 4.01 5.25 -9.89
CA VAL A 132 5.16 5.45 -10.78
C VAL A 132 6.35 6.03 -10.03
N SER A 133 6.11 6.91 -9.06
CA SER A 133 7.17 7.54 -8.24
C SER A 133 8.02 6.54 -7.44
N ARG A 134 7.65 5.24 -7.36
CA ARG A 134 8.49 4.18 -6.76
C ARG A 134 9.90 4.11 -7.37
N LYS A 135 10.08 4.59 -8.61
CA LYS A 135 11.38 4.63 -9.30
C LYS A 135 12.16 5.94 -9.05
N LEU A 136 11.60 6.90 -8.31
CA LEU A 136 12.30 8.09 -7.83
C LEU A 136 13.02 7.81 -6.51
N GLU A 137 13.97 8.66 -6.15
CA GLU A 137 14.70 8.58 -4.88
C GLU A 137 13.75 8.73 -3.66
N ARG A 138 12.76 9.62 -3.78
CA ARG A 138 11.76 9.88 -2.75
C ARG A 138 10.35 9.68 -3.31
N PRO A 139 9.80 8.46 -3.26
CA PRO A 139 8.45 8.19 -3.73
C PRO A 139 7.39 8.96 -2.94
N LEU A 140 6.28 9.20 -3.60
CA LEU A 140 5.03 9.62 -2.97
C LEU A 140 4.45 8.46 -2.15
N ALA A 141 3.63 8.82 -1.16
CA ALA A 141 2.80 7.88 -0.42
C ALA A 141 1.33 8.30 -0.53
N ILE A 142 0.42 7.33 -0.50
CA ILE A 142 -1.03 7.57 -0.60
C ILE A 142 -1.76 6.92 0.56
N ILE A 143 -2.76 7.64 1.07
CA ILE A 143 -3.81 7.10 1.93
C ILE A 143 -5.16 7.35 1.26
N ILE A 144 -5.94 6.29 1.04
CA ILE A 144 -7.36 6.41 0.70
C ILE A 144 -8.16 6.42 2.00
N GLN A 145 -8.78 7.55 2.29
CA GLN A 145 -9.62 7.75 3.46
C GLN A 145 -11.09 7.89 3.04
N SER A 146 -11.93 6.96 3.48
CA SER A 146 -13.38 7.02 3.22
C SER A 146 -14.16 6.15 4.20
N ALA A 147 -15.48 6.33 4.23
CA ALA A 147 -16.39 5.44 4.94
C ALA A 147 -16.23 3.97 4.49
N SER A 148 -16.60 3.05 5.38
CA SER A 148 -16.66 1.62 5.04
C SER A 148 -17.58 1.37 3.83
N ALA A 149 -17.27 0.34 3.05
CA ALA A 149 -17.97 -0.05 1.82
C ALA A 149 -18.00 0.99 0.66
N ALA A 150 -17.36 2.15 0.78
CA ALA A 150 -17.34 3.15 -0.29
C ALA A 150 -16.45 2.76 -1.50
N GLY A 151 -15.71 1.65 -1.43
CA GLY A 151 -14.90 1.16 -2.57
C GLY A 151 -13.40 1.49 -2.52
N LYS A 152 -12.82 1.78 -1.35
CA LYS A 152 -11.38 2.06 -1.19
C LYS A 152 -10.48 0.96 -1.73
N THR A 153 -10.72 -0.27 -1.30
CA THR A 153 -9.96 -1.43 -1.73
C THR A 153 -10.14 -1.67 -3.23
N THR A 154 -11.34 -1.41 -3.76
CA THR A 154 -11.60 -1.48 -5.20
C THR A 154 -10.77 -0.46 -5.98
N LEU A 155 -10.66 0.78 -5.49
CA LEU A 155 -9.84 1.82 -6.11
C LEU A 155 -8.35 1.45 -6.04
N MET A 156 -7.86 1.01 -4.88
CA MET A 156 -6.50 0.50 -4.71
C MET A 156 -6.21 -0.63 -5.69
N ASP A 157 -7.06 -1.67 -5.72
CA ASP A 157 -6.87 -2.83 -6.58
C ASP A 157 -6.88 -2.48 -8.05
N ALA A 158 -7.73 -1.54 -8.46
CA ALA A 158 -7.72 -1.10 -9.84
C ALA A 158 -6.43 -0.39 -10.24
N VAL A 159 -5.85 0.43 -9.36
CA VAL A 159 -4.55 1.05 -9.61
C VAL A 159 -3.45 0.00 -9.64
N LEU A 160 -3.40 -0.88 -8.63
CA LEU A 160 -2.40 -1.94 -8.52
C LEU A 160 -2.42 -2.90 -9.72
N ASN A 161 -3.59 -3.14 -10.33
CA ASN A 161 -3.72 -3.97 -11.52
C ASN A 161 -2.98 -3.41 -12.75
N PHE A 162 -2.57 -2.14 -12.76
CA PHE A 162 -1.73 -1.58 -13.83
C PHE A 162 -0.23 -1.81 -13.62
N PHE A 163 0.17 -2.38 -12.49
CA PHE A 163 1.56 -2.67 -12.16
C PHE A 163 1.80 -4.18 -12.17
N PRO A 164 2.99 -4.60 -12.65
CA PRO A 164 3.37 -6.01 -12.68
C PRO A 164 3.41 -6.58 -11.25
N GLU A 165 3.10 -7.88 -11.11
CA GLU A 165 2.94 -8.52 -9.80
C GLU A 165 4.23 -8.49 -8.98
N GLU A 166 5.37 -8.65 -9.64
CA GLU A 166 6.69 -8.63 -9.00
C GLU A 166 7.11 -7.25 -8.45
N GLU A 167 6.44 -6.16 -8.84
CA GLU A 167 6.71 -4.80 -8.36
C GLU A 167 5.67 -4.30 -7.34
N ARG A 168 4.73 -5.15 -6.92
CA ARG A 168 3.70 -4.81 -5.92
C ARG A 168 3.61 -5.89 -4.85
N ILE A 169 3.47 -5.46 -3.61
CA ILE A 169 3.25 -6.33 -2.45
C ILE A 169 1.99 -5.83 -1.76
N LYS A 170 1.02 -6.71 -1.55
CA LYS A 170 -0.28 -6.36 -0.93
C LYS A 170 -0.51 -7.19 0.31
N TYR A 171 -0.71 -6.52 1.44
CA TYR A 171 -1.10 -7.13 2.70
C TYR A 171 -2.50 -6.69 3.12
N SER A 172 -3.32 -7.66 3.57
CA SER A 172 -4.62 -7.39 4.16
C SER A 172 -4.47 -6.73 5.54
N ALA A 173 -3.51 -7.20 6.32
CA ALA A 173 -3.10 -6.64 7.60
C ALA A 173 -1.61 -6.92 7.82
N MET A 174 -0.93 -6.03 8.56
CA MET A 174 0.49 -6.13 8.85
C MET A 174 0.73 -5.72 10.30
N THR A 175 1.69 -6.34 10.99
CA THR A 175 2.10 -5.89 12.33
C THR A 175 3.35 -5.00 12.22
N GLY A 176 3.62 -4.15 13.21
CA GLY A 176 4.83 -3.32 13.18
C GLY A 176 6.12 -4.12 13.15
N GLN A 177 6.13 -5.29 13.79
CA GLN A 177 7.29 -6.17 13.79
C GLN A 177 7.48 -6.86 12.44
N SER A 178 6.41 -7.31 11.78
CA SER A 178 6.53 -8.01 10.49
C SER A 178 7.20 -7.17 9.40
N LEU A 179 7.06 -5.84 9.42
CA LEU A 179 7.70 -4.97 8.42
C LEU A 179 9.23 -5.06 8.46
N TYR A 180 9.84 -5.23 9.64
CA TYR A 180 11.30 -5.36 9.75
C TYR A 180 11.81 -6.70 9.23
N TYR A 181 11.01 -7.76 9.33
CA TYR A 181 11.34 -9.08 8.79
C TYR A 181 11.10 -9.17 7.28
N LEU A 182 10.48 -8.15 6.66
CA LEU A 182 10.42 -8.04 5.19
C LEU A 182 11.78 -7.75 4.57
N GLY A 183 12.86 -7.56 5.34
CA GLY A 183 14.21 -7.33 4.79
C GLY A 183 14.72 -8.49 3.91
N GLU A 184 14.21 -9.71 4.13
CA GLU A 184 14.44 -10.86 3.25
C GLU A 184 13.73 -10.69 1.89
N THR A 185 12.74 -9.80 1.78
CA THR A 185 11.99 -9.45 0.57
C THR A 185 12.44 -8.08 0.05
N ASN A 186 13.03 -8.03 -1.15
CA ASN A 186 13.47 -6.76 -1.75
C ASN A 186 12.26 -5.81 -1.96
N LEU A 187 12.16 -4.73 -1.18
CA LEU A 187 11.10 -3.70 -1.27
C LEU A 187 11.50 -2.53 -2.17
N LYS A 188 12.76 -2.47 -2.59
CA LYS A 188 13.29 -1.39 -3.42
C LYS A 188 12.54 -1.29 -4.74
N HIS A 189 12.08 -0.09 -5.04
CA HIS A 189 11.29 0.25 -6.21
C HIS A 189 9.96 -0.51 -6.34
N LYS A 190 9.38 -0.96 -5.23
CA LYS A 190 8.07 -1.63 -5.19
C LYS A 190 6.97 -0.76 -4.60
N ILE A 191 5.73 -1.20 -4.78
CA ILE A 191 4.54 -0.64 -4.15
C ILE A 191 4.17 -1.53 -2.96
N LEU A 192 4.18 -0.98 -1.76
CA LEU A 192 3.69 -1.65 -0.55
C LEU A 192 2.25 -1.20 -0.27
N ALA A 193 1.30 -2.09 -0.54
CA ALA A 193 -0.12 -1.88 -0.37
C ALA A 193 -0.65 -2.49 0.93
N VAL A 194 -1.28 -1.70 1.80
CA VAL A 194 -1.87 -2.17 3.07
C VAL A 194 -3.35 -1.74 3.15
N VAL A 195 -4.26 -2.72 3.27
CA VAL A 195 -5.71 -2.49 3.10
C VAL A 195 -6.41 -1.96 4.36
N GLU A 196 -6.02 -2.38 5.57
CA GLU A 196 -6.70 -1.93 6.79
C GLU A 196 -5.74 -1.51 7.90
N GLU A 197 -6.02 -0.35 8.50
CA GLU A 197 -5.13 0.30 9.46
C GLU A 197 -5.11 -0.35 10.85
N ALA A 198 -6.04 -1.24 11.21
CA ALA A 198 -5.92 -1.98 12.48
C ALA A 198 -4.57 -2.73 12.59
N GLY A 199 -3.94 -3.06 11.45
CA GLY A 199 -2.54 -3.47 11.38
C GLY A 199 -1.53 -2.31 11.26
N ALA A 200 -1.81 -1.31 10.42
CA ALA A 200 -0.89 -0.21 10.17
C ALA A 200 -0.70 0.75 11.36
N GLU A 201 -1.65 0.88 12.30
CA GLU A 201 -1.48 1.68 13.53
C GLU A 201 -0.30 1.14 14.36
N LYS A 202 -0.21 -0.20 14.49
CA LYS A 202 0.92 -0.88 15.17
C LYS A 202 2.22 -0.81 14.36
N ALA A 203 2.15 -0.57 13.05
CA ALA A 203 3.29 -0.44 12.15
C ALA A 203 3.61 1.01 11.76
N SER A 204 2.87 1.99 12.30
CA SER A 204 2.90 3.39 11.84
C SER A 204 4.30 3.98 11.96
N TYR A 205 5.00 3.69 13.05
CA TYR A 205 6.38 4.12 13.24
C TYR A 205 7.34 3.60 12.15
N ALA A 206 7.27 2.30 11.84
CA ALA A 206 8.13 1.70 10.82
C ALA A 206 7.78 2.21 9.41
N LEU A 207 6.49 2.41 9.11
CA LEU A 207 6.07 3.04 7.85
C LEU A 207 6.54 4.50 7.73
N LYS A 208 6.56 5.26 8.83
CA LYS A 208 7.09 6.64 8.87
C LYS A 208 8.58 6.66 8.54
N LEU A 209 9.36 5.81 9.21
CA LEU A 209 10.81 5.70 8.99
C LEU A 209 11.12 5.31 7.55
N LEU A 210 10.43 4.30 7.01
CA LEU A 210 10.62 3.85 5.64
C LEU A 210 10.33 4.96 4.62
N GLN A 211 9.38 5.86 4.91
CA GLN A 211 9.09 7.00 4.06
C GLN A 211 10.07 8.18 4.25
N SER A 212 10.59 8.42 5.44
CA SER A 212 11.49 9.56 5.69
C SER A 212 12.96 9.25 5.46
N GLU A 213 13.39 8.06 5.83
CA GLU A 213 14.79 7.63 5.83
C GLU A 213 15.09 6.72 4.64
N GLY A 214 14.06 6.14 4.00
CA GLY A 214 14.22 5.28 2.84
C GLY A 214 14.75 3.88 3.18
N GLU A 215 15.01 3.58 4.45
CA GLU A 215 15.47 2.29 4.94
C GLU A 215 14.92 1.99 6.34
N LEU A 216 14.91 0.72 6.73
CA LEU A 216 14.63 0.29 8.10
C LEU A 216 15.71 -0.66 8.55
N THR A 217 16.23 -0.44 9.75
CA THR A 217 17.17 -1.37 10.38
C THR A 217 16.70 -1.67 11.80
N ILE A 218 16.64 -2.95 12.16
CA ILE A 218 16.41 -3.37 13.54
C ILE A 218 17.39 -4.49 13.91
N ALA A 219 17.95 -4.40 15.11
CA ALA A 219 18.68 -5.48 15.74
C ALA A 219 17.70 -6.29 16.60
N SER A 220 17.50 -7.57 16.27
CA SER A 220 16.70 -8.49 17.07
C SER A 220 17.54 -9.70 17.49
N THR A 221 17.16 -10.35 18.59
CA THR A 221 17.96 -11.47 19.12
C THR A 221 17.51 -12.75 18.43
N GLY A 222 18.29 -13.21 17.46
CA GLY A 222 18.09 -14.48 16.77
C GLY A 222 18.85 -15.61 17.45
N LYS A 223 18.51 -16.86 17.12
CA LYS A 223 19.26 -18.03 17.59
C LYS A 223 20.14 -18.53 16.45
N ASN A 224 21.45 -18.69 16.69
CA ASN A 224 22.36 -19.21 15.67
C ASN A 224 22.01 -20.69 15.39
N PRO A 225 21.69 -21.07 14.13
CA PRO A 225 21.28 -22.44 13.80
C PRO A 225 22.34 -23.49 14.09
N GLN A 226 23.62 -23.12 14.04
CA GLN A 226 24.75 -24.03 14.24
C GLN A 226 25.18 -24.14 15.70
N THR A 227 25.11 -23.03 16.46
CA THR A 227 25.66 -22.98 17.83
C THR A 227 24.60 -22.93 18.92
N GLY A 228 23.33 -22.68 18.58
CA GLY A 228 22.22 -22.57 19.52
C GLY A 228 22.30 -21.35 20.45
N LYS A 229 23.34 -20.52 20.34
CA LYS A 229 23.52 -19.29 21.12
C LYS A 229 22.62 -18.20 20.57
N MET A 230 22.14 -17.35 21.48
CA MET A 230 21.50 -16.10 21.11
C MET A 230 22.55 -15.19 20.48
N VAL A 231 22.29 -14.74 19.27
CA VAL A 231 23.12 -13.80 18.52
C VAL A 231 22.22 -12.66 18.05
N THR A 232 22.74 -11.44 18.11
CA THR A 232 22.05 -10.31 17.51
C THR A 232 22.03 -10.50 15.99
N GLN A 233 20.84 -10.55 15.41
CA GLN A 233 20.61 -10.54 13.97
C GLN A 233 20.09 -9.15 13.60
N GLU A 234 20.75 -8.52 12.63
CA GLU A 234 20.30 -7.25 12.07
C GLU A 234 19.42 -7.54 10.86
N TYR A 235 18.22 -6.98 10.86
CA TYR A 235 17.31 -7.01 9.72
C TYR A 235 17.32 -5.63 9.08
N HIS A 236 17.59 -5.60 7.78
CA HIS A 236 17.66 -4.39 7.00
C HIS A 236 16.66 -4.45 5.85
N VAL A 237 15.84 -3.41 5.72
CA VAL A 237 14.87 -3.25 4.64
C VAL A 237 15.29 -2.02 3.84
N GLU A 238 15.65 -2.22 2.58
CA GLU A 238 16.07 -1.14 1.69
C GLU A 238 14.90 -0.64 0.84
N GLY A 239 14.66 0.67 0.86
CA GLY A 239 13.81 1.38 -0.09
C GLY A 239 14.61 1.85 -1.32
N PRO A 240 14.11 2.83 -2.09
CA PRO A 240 12.83 3.54 -1.92
C PRO A 240 11.61 2.66 -2.19
N VAL A 241 10.52 2.86 -1.46
CA VAL A 241 9.25 2.14 -1.62
C VAL A 241 8.09 3.11 -1.68
N MET A 242 7.10 2.84 -2.53
CA MET A 242 5.86 3.61 -2.58
C MET A 242 4.85 2.98 -1.61
N LEU A 243 4.36 3.77 -0.65
CA LEU A 243 3.33 3.31 0.30
C LEU A 243 1.92 3.60 -0.22
N PHE A 244 1.09 2.57 -0.29
CA PHE A 244 -0.32 2.69 -0.65
C PHE A 244 -1.18 2.13 0.50
N LEU A 245 -1.87 3.01 1.22
CA LEU A 245 -2.64 2.65 2.41
C LEU A 245 -4.13 2.91 2.17
N THR A 246 -4.99 2.11 2.76
CA THR A 246 -6.42 2.44 2.87
C THR A 246 -6.88 2.41 4.32
N THR A 247 -7.75 3.35 4.70
CA THR A 247 -8.29 3.41 6.06
C THR A 247 -9.77 3.79 6.09
N THR A 248 -10.46 3.26 7.10
CA THR A 248 -11.80 3.66 7.53
C THR A 248 -11.75 4.66 8.69
N ALA A 249 -10.60 4.83 9.34
CA ALA A 249 -10.44 5.74 10.45
C ALA A 249 -10.56 7.19 10.00
N ILE A 250 -11.25 7.98 10.81
CA ILE A 250 -11.36 9.44 10.60
C ILE A 250 -10.10 10.11 11.16
N ASP A 251 -9.62 9.63 12.30
CA ASP A 251 -8.42 10.12 12.99
C ASP A 251 -7.27 9.13 12.77
N LEU A 252 -6.41 9.46 11.80
CA LEU A 252 -5.13 8.81 11.56
C LEU A 252 -4.04 9.47 12.42
N ASP A 253 -2.91 8.78 12.57
CA ASP A 253 -1.68 9.44 12.99
C ASP A 253 -1.37 10.63 12.05
N GLU A 254 -1.47 11.84 12.61
CA GLU A 254 -1.36 13.09 11.85
C GLU A 254 -0.01 13.20 11.13
N GLU A 255 1.03 12.62 11.72
CA GLU A 255 2.38 12.62 11.17
C GLU A 255 2.48 11.79 9.88
N LEU A 256 1.88 10.59 9.86
CA LEU A 256 1.80 9.71 8.71
C LEU A 256 0.90 10.32 7.65
N GLN A 257 -0.27 10.85 8.04
CA GLN A 257 -1.18 11.54 7.12
C GLN A 257 -0.50 12.74 6.44
N ASN A 258 0.28 13.52 7.18
CA ASN A 258 1.03 14.65 6.65
C ASN A 258 2.18 14.23 5.69
N ARG A 259 2.57 12.95 5.66
CA ARG A 259 3.54 12.39 4.69
C ARG A 259 2.88 11.85 3.42
N CYS A 260 1.60 11.52 3.47
CA CYS A 260 0.86 10.97 2.34
C CYS A 260 0.04 12.03 1.58
N LEU A 261 -0.34 11.69 0.36
CA LEU A 261 -1.46 12.28 -0.36
C LEU A 261 -2.74 11.60 0.11
N THR A 262 -3.75 12.39 0.49
CA THR A 262 -5.03 11.86 0.96
C THR A 262 -6.06 11.87 -0.17
N LEU A 263 -6.49 10.68 -0.59
CA LEU A 263 -7.56 10.51 -1.55
C LEU A 263 -8.86 10.20 -0.81
N ALA A 264 -9.97 10.78 -1.27
CA ALA A 264 -11.30 10.39 -0.82
C ALA A 264 -12.10 9.87 -2.01
N VAL A 265 -12.78 8.74 -1.78
CA VAL A 265 -13.61 8.08 -2.79
C VAL A 265 -14.93 8.82 -2.95
N ASN A 266 -15.45 8.84 -4.18
CA ASN A 266 -16.73 9.42 -4.50
C ASN A 266 -17.87 8.46 -4.09
N ASP A 267 -18.58 8.84 -3.04
CA ASP A 267 -19.70 8.11 -2.45
C ASP A 267 -21.08 8.67 -2.89
N THR A 268 -21.14 9.46 -3.95
CA THR A 268 -22.41 10.09 -4.35
C THR A 268 -23.41 9.05 -4.89
N PRO A 269 -24.74 9.32 -4.77
CA PRO A 269 -25.76 8.46 -5.35
C PRO A 269 -25.61 8.29 -6.87
N GLU A 270 -25.22 9.36 -7.59
CA GLU A 270 -24.99 9.33 -9.03
C GLU A 270 -23.83 8.37 -9.38
N GLN A 271 -22.76 8.42 -8.60
CA GLN A 271 -21.62 7.54 -8.75
C GLN A 271 -21.99 6.07 -8.48
N THR A 272 -22.77 5.84 -7.42
CA THR A 272 -23.32 4.51 -7.10
C THR A 272 -24.18 3.98 -8.25
N GLY A 273 -25.01 4.82 -8.87
CA GLY A 273 -25.82 4.48 -10.04
C GLY A 273 -24.97 4.05 -11.24
N ARG A 274 -23.88 4.77 -11.53
CA ARG A 274 -22.92 4.41 -12.60
C ARG A 274 -22.26 3.06 -12.32
N ILE A 275 -21.87 2.80 -11.07
CA ILE A 275 -21.29 1.52 -10.66
C ILE A 275 -22.28 0.37 -10.88
N HIS A 276 -23.55 0.53 -10.49
CA HIS A 276 -24.58 -0.49 -10.73
C HIS A 276 -24.79 -0.78 -12.22
N GLN A 277 -24.81 0.25 -13.06
CA GLN A 277 -24.92 0.06 -14.51
C GLN A 277 -23.76 -0.77 -15.05
N MET A 278 -22.53 -0.39 -14.71
CA MET A 278 -21.33 -1.13 -15.13
C MET A 278 -21.32 -2.58 -14.62
N GLN A 279 -21.74 -2.81 -13.38
CA GLN A 279 -21.85 -4.17 -12.83
C GLN A 279 -22.83 -5.04 -13.63
N ARG A 280 -23.94 -4.47 -14.12
CA ARG A 280 -24.87 -5.15 -15.03
C ARG A 280 -24.25 -5.40 -16.40
N GLU A 281 -23.59 -4.40 -16.98
CA GLU A 281 -22.91 -4.52 -18.28
C GLU A 281 -21.84 -5.62 -18.28
N ARG A 282 -21.09 -5.78 -17.19
CA ARG A 282 -20.10 -6.85 -17.01
C ARG A 282 -20.69 -8.28 -17.09
N ARG A 283 -22.01 -8.44 -16.88
CA ARG A 283 -22.69 -9.73 -16.97
C ARG A 283 -23.20 -10.05 -18.38
N THR A 284 -23.01 -9.14 -19.34
CA THR A 284 -23.39 -9.33 -20.74
C THR A 284 -22.25 -9.95 -21.55
N LEU A 285 -22.55 -10.43 -22.76
CA LEU A 285 -21.52 -10.91 -23.70
C LEU A 285 -20.48 -9.82 -24.01
N ALA A 286 -20.92 -8.57 -24.22
CA ALA A 286 -20.02 -7.44 -24.43
C ALA A 286 -19.09 -7.23 -23.23
N GLY A 287 -19.61 -7.38 -22.01
CA GLY A 287 -18.82 -7.33 -20.79
C GLY A 287 -17.78 -8.46 -20.66
N LEU A 288 -18.10 -9.65 -21.15
CA LEU A 288 -17.15 -10.78 -21.19
C LEU A 288 -16.03 -10.54 -22.21
N ILE A 289 -16.36 -10.03 -23.40
CA ILE A 289 -15.37 -9.67 -24.42
C ILE A 289 -14.44 -8.57 -23.88
N ALA A 290 -15.00 -7.51 -23.31
CA ALA A 290 -14.25 -6.42 -22.71
C ALA A 290 -13.33 -6.89 -21.56
N ARG A 291 -13.71 -7.96 -20.84
CA ARG A 291 -12.87 -8.55 -19.79
C ARG A 291 -11.62 -9.21 -20.36
N GLU A 292 -11.72 -9.90 -21.50
CA GLU A 292 -10.55 -10.51 -22.15
C GLU A 292 -9.65 -9.43 -22.77
N GLU A 293 -10.22 -8.47 -23.51
CA GLU A 293 -9.47 -7.32 -24.04
C GLU A 293 -8.73 -6.54 -22.94
N ARG A 294 -9.33 -6.44 -21.75
CA ARG A 294 -8.70 -5.83 -20.58
C ARG A 294 -7.44 -6.59 -20.15
N LYS A 295 -7.43 -7.93 -20.21
CA LYS A 295 -6.23 -8.70 -19.81
C LYS A 295 -5.06 -8.37 -20.73
N ASP A 296 -5.31 -8.32 -22.04
CA ASP A 296 -4.28 -7.99 -23.02
C ASP A 296 -3.76 -6.56 -22.82
N LEU A 297 -4.67 -5.61 -22.60
CA LEU A 297 -4.30 -4.23 -22.27
C LEU A 297 -3.45 -4.15 -20.99
N LEU A 298 -3.83 -4.85 -19.92
CA LEU A 298 -3.07 -4.85 -18.67
C LEU A 298 -1.70 -5.50 -18.85
N LYS A 299 -1.60 -6.61 -19.59
CA LYS A 299 -0.31 -7.24 -19.92
C LYS A 299 0.63 -6.27 -20.62
N LYS A 300 0.12 -5.54 -21.62
CA LYS A 300 0.87 -4.49 -22.32
C LYS A 300 1.33 -3.38 -21.36
N LEU A 301 0.47 -2.92 -20.47
CA LEU A 301 0.78 -1.87 -19.50
C LEU A 301 1.77 -2.33 -18.42
N HIS A 302 1.72 -3.59 -18.01
CA HIS A 302 2.73 -4.20 -17.13
C HIS A 302 4.10 -4.19 -17.80
N ASN A 303 4.17 -4.57 -19.07
CA ASN A 303 5.41 -4.52 -19.84
C ASN A 303 5.91 -3.09 -20.00
N ALA A 304 5.01 -2.11 -20.20
CA ALA A 304 5.38 -0.69 -20.19
C ALA A 304 5.97 -0.26 -18.84
N GLN A 305 5.39 -0.70 -17.71
CA GLN A 305 5.94 -0.42 -16.38
C GLN A 305 7.34 -1.03 -16.17
N ARG A 306 7.59 -2.25 -16.66
CA ARG A 306 8.92 -2.90 -16.61
C ARG A 306 10.00 -2.15 -17.40
N LEU A 307 9.60 -1.39 -18.42
CA LEU A 307 10.50 -0.55 -19.22
C LEU A 307 10.73 0.83 -18.62
N LEU A 308 10.06 1.19 -17.51
CA LEU A 308 10.41 2.37 -16.75
C LEU A 308 11.68 2.13 -15.95
N VAL A 309 12.61 3.07 -16.01
CA VAL A 309 13.92 2.98 -15.35
C VAL A 309 14.07 4.16 -14.38
N PRO A 310 14.69 3.96 -13.21
CA PRO A 310 15.10 5.08 -12.37
C PRO A 310 16.03 6.01 -13.16
N ILE A 311 15.71 7.29 -13.22
CA ILE A 311 16.49 8.34 -13.89
C ILE A 311 16.33 9.65 -13.13
N GLU A 312 17.36 10.48 -13.14
CA GLU A 312 17.30 11.80 -12.50
C GLU A 312 16.35 12.72 -13.25
N ILE A 313 15.53 13.46 -12.50
CA ILE A 313 14.58 14.42 -13.06
C ILE A 313 15.09 15.83 -12.79
N LEU A 314 15.31 16.57 -13.87
CA LEU A 314 15.72 17.97 -13.80
C LEU A 314 14.49 18.86 -14.02
N ASN A 315 14.17 19.69 -13.02
CA ASN A 315 13.10 20.67 -13.15
C ASN A 315 13.65 22.10 -13.35
N PRO A 316 13.85 22.57 -14.59
CA PRO A 316 14.37 23.91 -14.86
C PRO A 316 13.38 25.02 -14.44
N TYR A 317 12.12 24.67 -14.19
CA TYR A 317 11.09 25.62 -13.76
C TYR A 317 10.96 25.70 -12.24
N ALA A 318 11.58 24.80 -11.47
CA ALA A 318 11.45 24.75 -10.01
C ALA A 318 11.68 26.12 -9.32
N PRO A 319 12.69 26.94 -9.69
CA PRO A 319 12.90 28.26 -9.08
C PRO A 319 11.76 29.27 -9.33
N LYS A 320 10.91 29.03 -10.34
CA LYS A 320 9.78 29.88 -10.70
C LYS A 320 8.46 29.40 -10.09
N LEU A 321 8.42 28.17 -9.56
CA LEU A 321 7.23 27.61 -8.94
C LEU A 321 7.03 28.24 -7.56
N THR A 322 5.79 28.62 -7.27
CA THR A 322 5.40 29.15 -5.97
C THR A 322 4.41 28.22 -5.30
N PHE A 323 4.50 28.09 -3.98
CA PHE A 323 3.55 27.34 -3.18
C PHE A 323 3.15 28.17 -1.95
N ALA A 324 2.00 27.87 -1.36
CA ALA A 324 1.53 28.60 -0.18
C ALA A 324 2.57 28.51 0.96
N THR A 325 2.87 29.61 1.64
CA THR A 325 3.88 29.65 2.72
C THR A 325 3.29 29.87 4.11
N THR A 326 1.96 29.95 4.21
CA THR A 326 1.22 30.36 5.42
C THR A 326 1.29 29.36 6.57
N ARG A 327 1.49 28.07 6.31
CA ARG A 327 1.49 27.00 7.33
C ARG A 327 2.75 26.14 7.20
N THR A 328 3.24 25.62 8.33
CA THR A 328 4.41 24.71 8.36
C THR A 328 4.19 23.46 7.52
N ARG A 329 2.96 22.92 7.48
CA ARG A 329 2.57 21.77 6.66
C ARG A 329 2.86 21.97 5.17
N ASN A 330 2.79 23.21 4.68
CA ASN A 330 3.01 23.53 3.28
C ASN A 330 4.42 23.18 2.80
N ARG A 331 5.40 23.05 3.70
CA ARG A 331 6.74 22.56 3.35
C ARG A 331 6.70 21.14 2.80
N ARG A 332 5.93 20.25 3.45
CA ARG A 332 5.75 18.85 3.01
C ARG A 332 4.88 18.79 1.76
N ASP A 333 3.81 19.57 1.70
CA ASP A 333 2.91 19.55 0.54
C ASP A 333 3.56 20.16 -0.71
N HIS A 334 4.48 21.11 -0.54
CA HIS A 334 5.31 21.61 -1.64
C HIS A 334 6.22 20.52 -2.20
N GLU A 335 6.91 19.76 -1.33
CA GLU A 335 7.74 18.64 -1.76
C GLU A 335 6.91 17.60 -2.54
N LYS A 336 5.74 17.21 -2.01
CA LYS A 336 4.82 16.29 -2.71
C LYS A 336 4.39 16.82 -4.08
N TYR A 337 4.17 18.13 -4.20
CA TYR A 337 3.84 18.75 -5.48
C TYR A 337 4.99 18.65 -6.48
N LEU A 338 6.23 18.88 -6.04
CA LEU A 338 7.42 18.70 -6.89
C LEU A 338 7.60 17.23 -7.29
N THR A 339 7.52 16.28 -6.35
CA THR A 339 7.60 14.85 -6.65
C THR A 339 6.48 14.38 -7.58
N LEU A 340 5.28 14.98 -7.48
CA LEU A 340 4.19 14.69 -8.41
C LEU A 340 4.55 15.14 -9.83
N ILE A 341 5.14 16.32 -10.01
CA ILE A 341 5.68 16.76 -11.31
C ILE A 341 6.76 15.80 -11.81
N ASP A 342 7.68 15.40 -10.94
CA ASP A 342 8.78 14.51 -11.30
C ASP A 342 8.27 13.13 -11.73
N SER A 343 7.22 12.61 -11.08
CA SER A 343 6.58 11.35 -11.46
C SER A 343 5.95 11.40 -12.86
N MET A 344 5.44 12.56 -13.27
CA MET A 344 4.93 12.77 -14.63
C MET A 344 6.08 12.80 -15.64
N ALA A 345 7.17 13.48 -15.31
CA ALA A 345 8.36 13.51 -16.16
C ALA A 345 8.98 12.12 -16.34
N LEU A 346 9.08 11.36 -15.25
CA LEU A 346 9.52 9.97 -15.23
C LEU A 346 8.63 9.08 -16.11
N LEU A 347 7.30 9.22 -16.04
CA LEU A 347 6.38 8.47 -16.89
C LEU A 347 6.63 8.75 -18.39
N HIS A 348 6.95 10.00 -18.73
CA HIS A 348 7.23 10.44 -20.11
C HIS A 348 8.71 10.26 -20.52
N GLN A 349 9.55 9.58 -19.75
CA GLN A 349 10.99 9.48 -20.03
C GLN A 349 11.32 8.92 -21.43
N HIS A 350 10.44 8.13 -22.03
CA HIS A 350 10.61 7.57 -23.39
C HIS A 350 10.16 8.50 -24.51
N GLN A 351 9.50 9.61 -24.17
CA GLN A 351 9.07 10.67 -25.09
C GLN A 351 10.03 11.86 -25.08
N ARG A 352 11.04 11.84 -24.20
CA ARG A 352 11.93 12.97 -23.94
C ARG A 352 13.36 12.64 -24.34
N ALA A 353 14.06 13.67 -24.79
CA ALA A 353 15.50 13.58 -24.94
C ALA A 353 16.14 13.45 -23.56
N ARG A 354 17.13 12.56 -23.46
CA ARG A 354 17.94 12.42 -22.26
C ARG A 354 19.10 13.40 -22.34
N VAL A 355 19.31 14.14 -21.27
CA VAL A 355 20.36 15.16 -21.18
C VAL A 355 21.44 14.66 -20.24
N LEU A 356 22.71 14.78 -20.64
CA LEU A 356 23.85 14.47 -19.77
C LEU A 356 24.30 15.75 -19.06
N GLN A 357 24.30 15.72 -17.73
CA GLN A 357 24.75 16.83 -16.90
C GLN A 357 26.02 16.45 -16.13
N PRO A 358 27.09 17.27 -16.19
CA PRO A 358 28.29 17.04 -15.41
C PRO A 358 28.04 17.44 -13.94
N ILE A 359 27.95 16.45 -13.05
CA ILE A 359 27.78 16.64 -11.61
C ILE A 359 28.98 16.00 -10.89
N ASN A 360 29.78 16.81 -10.18
CA ASN A 360 30.96 16.37 -9.43
C ASN A 360 31.93 15.50 -10.26
N GLY A 361 32.13 15.87 -11.54
CA GLY A 361 33.01 15.14 -12.45
C GLY A 361 32.44 13.84 -13.03
N ARG A 362 31.18 13.51 -12.75
CA ARG A 362 30.44 12.39 -13.36
C ARG A 362 29.37 12.91 -14.31
N MET A 363 29.18 12.22 -15.43
CA MET A 363 28.04 12.49 -16.32
C MET A 363 26.81 11.77 -15.78
N VAL A 364 25.80 12.54 -15.41
CA VAL A 364 24.52 12.04 -14.91
C VAL A 364 23.47 12.21 -16.01
N GLU A 365 22.76 11.12 -16.31
CA GLU A 365 21.68 11.13 -17.30
C GLU A 365 20.38 11.59 -16.66
N CYS A 366 19.78 12.64 -17.23
CA CYS A 366 18.59 13.27 -16.69
C CYS A 366 17.49 13.40 -17.75
N VAL A 367 16.24 13.49 -17.30
CA VAL A 367 15.10 13.90 -18.11
C VAL A 367 14.57 15.23 -17.58
N GLU A 368 14.29 16.17 -18.48
CA GLU A 368 13.78 17.48 -18.09
C GLU A 368 12.25 17.48 -17.92
N VAL A 369 11.78 18.18 -16.90
CA VAL A 369 10.37 18.54 -16.72
C VAL A 369 9.92 19.51 -17.80
N THR A 370 8.69 19.33 -18.28
CA THR A 370 8.05 20.21 -19.27
C THR A 370 6.96 21.06 -18.61
N LEU A 371 6.52 22.12 -19.31
CA LEU A 371 5.39 22.92 -18.84
C LEU A 371 4.06 22.13 -18.80
N GLU A 372 3.93 21.09 -19.63
CA GLU A 372 2.75 20.21 -19.64
C GLU A 372 2.63 19.40 -18.35
N ASP A 373 3.76 18.92 -17.80
CA ASP A 373 3.78 18.25 -16.49
C ASP A 373 3.28 19.18 -15.39
N ILE A 374 3.76 20.43 -15.41
CA ILE A 374 3.39 21.44 -14.42
C ILE A 374 1.91 21.80 -14.56
N ALA A 375 1.40 21.92 -15.79
CA ALA A 375 -0.01 22.18 -16.04
C ALA A 375 -0.89 21.03 -15.53
N LEU A 376 -0.49 19.78 -15.77
CA LEU A 376 -1.20 18.61 -15.25
C LEU A 376 -1.11 18.53 -13.72
N ALA A 377 0.05 18.80 -13.13
CA ALA A 377 0.22 18.88 -11.69
C ALA A 377 -0.68 19.96 -11.08
N ASN A 378 -0.79 21.13 -11.70
CA ASN A 378 -1.69 22.20 -11.28
C ASN A 378 -3.17 21.82 -11.39
N GLN A 379 -3.53 20.95 -12.33
CA GLN A 379 -4.87 20.41 -12.44
C GLN A 379 -5.17 19.40 -11.30
N LEU A 380 -4.21 18.54 -10.95
CA LEU A 380 -4.42 17.45 -10.00
C LEU A 380 -4.19 17.85 -8.54
N ALA A 381 -3.22 18.73 -8.28
CA ALA A 381 -2.80 19.14 -6.95
C ALA A 381 -3.95 19.67 -6.08
N PRO A 382 -4.88 20.51 -6.57
CA PRO A 382 -5.99 20.99 -5.73
C PRO A 382 -6.87 19.86 -5.18
N GLU A 383 -7.06 18.78 -5.93
CA GLU A 383 -7.92 17.68 -5.49
C GLU A 383 -7.31 16.86 -4.34
N VAL A 384 -5.99 16.84 -4.22
CA VAL A 384 -5.27 15.95 -3.28
C VAL A 384 -4.43 16.69 -2.25
N LEU A 385 -3.99 17.92 -2.57
CA LEU A 385 -3.24 18.83 -1.69
C LEU A 385 -4.11 19.98 -1.17
N ALA A 386 -5.12 20.49 -1.89
CA ALA A 386 -5.94 21.57 -1.31
C ALA A 386 -6.88 21.09 -0.19
N ARG A 387 -7.14 19.77 -0.11
CA ARG A 387 -7.79 19.14 1.05
C ARG A 387 -6.94 19.23 2.33
N ALA A 388 -5.65 19.57 2.22
CA ALA A 388 -4.75 19.90 3.34
C ALA A 388 -4.75 21.40 3.71
N LEU A 389 -5.23 22.27 2.81
CA LEU A 389 -5.37 23.71 3.05
C LEU A 389 -6.69 24.04 3.76
N ASP A 390 -7.66 23.13 3.73
CA ASP A 390 -8.87 23.21 4.52
C ASP A 390 -8.75 22.42 5.83
N GLU A 391 -9.27 22.97 6.92
CA GLU A 391 -9.23 22.30 8.24
C GLU A 391 -10.34 21.26 8.41
N LEU A 392 -11.27 21.18 7.45
CA LEU A 392 -12.43 20.30 7.53
C LEU A 392 -12.22 19.02 6.70
N PRO A 393 -12.47 17.83 7.28
CA PRO A 393 -12.52 16.58 6.51
C PRO A 393 -13.50 16.66 5.33
N PRO A 394 -13.35 15.84 4.28
CA PRO A 394 -14.14 15.96 3.04
C PRO A 394 -15.66 15.93 3.27
N GLN A 395 -16.13 15.04 4.13
CA GLN A 395 -17.55 14.94 4.48
C GLN A 395 -18.04 16.19 5.24
N THR A 396 -17.20 16.76 6.10
CA THR A 396 -17.47 17.99 6.85
C THR A 396 -17.49 19.22 5.94
N ARG A 397 -16.56 19.31 4.97
CA ARG A 397 -16.58 20.35 3.91
C ARG A 397 -17.88 20.28 3.12
N ARG A 398 -18.27 19.09 2.70
CA ARG A 398 -19.50 18.86 1.93
C ARG A 398 -20.72 19.28 2.74
N LEU A 399 -20.79 18.90 4.02
CA LEU A 399 -21.82 19.33 4.96
C LEU A 399 -21.85 20.87 5.09
N LEU A 400 -20.69 21.52 5.25
CA LEU A 400 -20.60 22.97 5.29
C LEU A 400 -21.09 23.62 3.98
N GLY A 401 -20.80 23.00 2.83
CA GLY A 401 -21.34 23.39 1.53
C GLY A 401 -22.88 23.33 1.52
N HIS A 402 -23.45 22.21 1.95
CA HIS A 402 -24.92 22.05 2.08
C HIS A 402 -25.53 23.09 3.02
N ILE A 403 -24.90 23.35 4.17
CA ILE A 403 -25.32 24.39 5.12
C ILE A 403 -25.28 25.77 4.43
N ARG A 404 -24.19 26.11 3.73
CA ARG A 404 -24.06 27.40 3.03
C ARG A 404 -25.12 27.58 1.96
N THR A 405 -25.41 26.55 1.16
CA THR A 405 -26.45 26.59 0.13
C THR A 405 -27.84 26.76 0.74
N LEU A 406 -28.15 26.01 1.80
CA LEU A 406 -29.42 26.11 2.52
C LEU A 406 -29.63 27.51 3.09
N LEU A 407 -28.61 28.06 3.77
CA LEU A 407 -28.64 29.41 4.31
C LEU A 407 -28.65 30.49 3.21
N GLY A 408 -28.02 30.24 2.07
CA GLY A 408 -28.06 31.10 0.89
C GLY A 408 -29.49 31.20 0.31
N ASN A 409 -30.16 30.06 0.17
CA ASN A 409 -31.55 29.98 -0.29
C ASN A 409 -32.53 30.67 0.68
N GLN A 410 -32.31 30.56 2.00
CA GLN A 410 -33.11 31.24 3.03
C GLN A 410 -32.86 32.76 3.08
N ARG A 411 -31.67 33.24 2.73
CA ARG A 411 -31.37 34.68 2.68
C ARG A 411 -31.99 35.39 1.46
N GLY A 412 -32.29 34.66 0.39
CA GLY A 412 -33.00 35.18 -0.78
C GLY A 412 -34.45 35.61 -0.50
N SER A 413 -35.05 35.19 0.61
CA SER A 413 -36.44 35.47 0.98
C SER A 413 -36.62 36.64 1.98
N GLY A 414 -35.75 37.65 1.94
CA GLY A 414 -36.06 38.97 2.52
C GLY A 414 -35.95 39.11 4.05
N SER A 415 -35.02 38.40 4.70
CA SER A 415 -34.76 38.57 6.14
C SER A 415 -33.37 39.15 6.41
N VAL A 416 -33.36 40.37 6.94
CA VAL A 416 -32.16 41.10 7.38
C VAL A 416 -31.92 40.81 8.87
N LYS A 417 -30.76 40.21 9.16
CA LYS A 417 -30.05 40.19 10.46
C LYS A 417 -30.72 39.48 11.66
N SER A 418 -30.48 38.17 11.75
CA SER A 418 -30.08 37.47 12.97
C SER A 418 -29.28 36.22 12.57
N ALA A 419 -28.59 35.55 13.51
CA ALA A 419 -27.84 34.34 13.20
C ALA A 419 -28.74 33.35 12.44
N ALA A 420 -28.34 32.97 11.22
CA ALA A 420 -29.18 32.12 10.38
C ALA A 420 -29.21 30.71 10.99
N THR A 421 -30.38 30.28 11.45
CA THR A 421 -30.58 28.98 12.09
C THR A 421 -31.06 27.97 11.06
N PHE A 422 -30.65 26.72 11.24
CA PHE A 422 -31.14 25.58 10.46
C PHE A 422 -31.36 24.41 11.42
N SER A 423 -32.25 23.50 11.06
CA SER A 423 -32.53 22.27 11.79
C SER A 423 -31.85 21.07 11.15
N ARG A 424 -31.61 20.02 11.95
CA ARG A 424 -31.08 18.74 11.43
C ARG A 424 -32.00 18.09 10.39
N ARG A 425 -33.30 18.41 10.42
CA ARG A 425 -34.28 17.90 9.45
C ARG A 425 -34.12 18.54 8.08
N GLU A 426 -33.77 19.83 8.02
CA GLU A 426 -33.57 20.55 6.76
C GLU A 426 -32.23 20.21 6.09
N LEU A 427 -31.29 19.66 6.85
CA LEU A 427 -29.97 19.20 6.38
C LEU A 427 -29.93 17.76 5.89
N ARG A 428 -31.00 16.98 6.10
CA ARG A 428 -31.04 15.54 5.81
C ARG A 428 -31.47 15.24 4.38
#